data_AF-A0A935PKP6-F1
#
_entry.id   AF-A0A935PKP6-F1
#
_cell.length_a   1.000
_cell.length_b   1.000
_cell.length_c   1.000
_cell.angle_alpha   90.00
_cell.angle_beta   90.00
_cell.angle_gamma   90.00
#
_symmetry.space_group_name_H-M   'P 1'
#
loop_
_entity.id
_entity.type
_entity.pdbx_description
1 polymer ?
#
loop_
_entity_poly.entity_id
_entity_poly.type
_entity_poly.pdbx_seq_one_letter_code
_entity_poly.pdbx_strand_id
1 'polypeptide(L)'
;MNLPGPDPTAAEWNLWLSGFAQQTVVAIVAASGSGDFLPQLSGANRVVMTATKSPSERNASIFASRISRALSSGDADADKDGAVSALEAYRFAKAAVLRAYADDKKLLTEHAQLDDNGDKVGSADPGVAPSLDGALAGRITFQRRAESTDPRIVALMAERRALESQLSGLRARKASTDSTAYERDLENLLLEIAKRTRAIRLIQQGGTP
;
A
#
# COMPACT_ATOMS: atom_id res chain seq x y z
N MET A 1 5.83 9.13 -20.23
CA MET A 1 7.20 9.28 -20.79
C MET A 1 7.08 9.03 -22.28
N ASN A 2 7.65 9.88 -23.14
CA ASN A 2 7.69 9.61 -24.58
C ASN A 2 9.14 9.25 -24.94
N LEU A 3 9.41 7.95 -25.08
CA LEU A 3 10.74 7.46 -25.42
C LEU A 3 10.79 7.16 -26.93
N PRO A 4 11.89 7.51 -27.63
CA PRO A 4 12.08 7.06 -28.99
C PRO A 4 12.37 5.55 -29.00
N GLY A 5 11.71 4.81 -29.90
CA GLY A 5 11.90 3.37 -30.05
C GLY A 5 10.78 2.53 -29.42
N PRO A 6 10.97 1.20 -29.30
CA PRO A 6 10.02 0.32 -28.65
C PRO A 6 9.74 0.72 -27.20
N ASP A 7 8.55 0.40 -26.70
CA ASP A 7 8.24 0.55 -25.29
C ASP A 7 9.17 -0.32 -24.44
N PRO A 8 9.69 0.22 -23.33
CA PRO A 8 10.63 -0.50 -22.50
C PRO A 8 9.99 -1.70 -21.81
N THR A 9 10.73 -2.79 -21.78
CA THR A 9 10.37 -4.04 -21.13
C THR A 9 10.48 -3.93 -19.60
N ALA A 10 9.84 -4.87 -18.90
CA ALA A 10 9.95 -4.97 -17.44
C ALA A 10 11.40 -5.20 -16.96
N ALA A 11 12.22 -5.90 -17.76
CA ALA A 11 13.64 -6.12 -17.47
C ALA A 11 14.45 -4.82 -17.58
N GLU A 12 14.18 -4.00 -18.60
CA GLU A 12 14.82 -2.69 -18.76
C GLU A 12 14.42 -1.74 -17.63
N TRP A 13 13.14 -1.74 -17.23
CA TRP A 13 12.70 -1.01 -16.04
C TRP A 13 13.47 -1.46 -14.79
N ASN A 14 13.59 -2.77 -14.57
CA ASN A 14 14.32 -3.29 -13.42
C ASN A 14 15.79 -2.81 -13.41
N LEU A 15 16.44 -2.80 -14.58
CA LEU A 15 17.80 -2.27 -14.73
C LEU A 15 17.87 -0.78 -14.39
N TRP A 16 16.94 0.04 -14.87
CA TRP A 16 16.90 1.47 -14.53
C TRP A 16 16.66 1.69 -13.04
N LEU A 17 15.79 0.89 -12.42
CA LEU A 17 15.49 0.98 -10.99
C LEU A 17 16.65 0.49 -10.11
N SER A 18 17.63 -0.25 -10.64
CA SER A 18 18.81 -0.69 -9.88
C SER A 18 19.69 0.47 -9.40
N GLY A 19 19.64 1.61 -10.07
CA GLY A 19 20.36 2.83 -9.67
C GLY A 19 19.85 3.46 -8.36
N PHE A 20 18.68 3.04 -7.86
CA PHE A 20 18.03 3.58 -6.66
C PHE A 20 18.19 2.67 -5.43
N ALA A 21 19.32 1.98 -5.30
CA ALA A 21 19.53 0.97 -4.26
C ALA A 21 19.35 1.50 -2.81
N GLN A 22 19.52 2.80 -2.58
CA GLN A 22 19.36 3.42 -1.26
C GLN A 22 17.99 4.07 -1.04
N GLN A 23 17.23 4.32 -2.11
CA GLN A 23 15.93 4.98 -2.05
C GLN A 23 14.81 3.95 -2.04
N THR A 24 13.68 4.30 -1.44
CA THR A 24 12.45 3.55 -1.66
C THR A 24 11.82 4.01 -2.97
N VAL A 25 11.53 3.07 -3.86
CA VAL A 25 10.88 3.33 -5.15
C VAL A 25 9.46 2.79 -5.12
N VAL A 26 8.49 3.62 -5.51
CA VAL A 26 7.12 3.16 -5.79
C VAL A 26 6.92 3.10 -7.31
N ALA A 27 6.79 1.90 -7.85
CA ALA A 27 6.54 1.65 -9.26
C ALA A 27 5.06 1.31 -9.47
N ILE A 28 4.35 2.16 -10.22
CA ILE A 28 2.92 1.98 -10.54
C ILE A 28 2.80 1.68 -12.03
N VAL A 29 2.50 0.43 -12.37
CA VAL A 29 2.29 -0.02 -13.76
C VAL A 29 0.79 -0.16 -14.00
N ALA A 30 0.14 0.95 -14.34
CA ALA A 30 -1.31 1.02 -14.51
C ALA A 30 -1.75 0.80 -15.97
N ALA A 31 -1.33 -0.31 -16.57
CA ALA A 31 -1.61 -0.67 -17.95
C ALA A 31 -2.30 -2.04 -18.06
N SER A 32 -2.92 -2.32 -19.21
CA SER A 32 -3.42 -3.65 -19.57
C SER A 32 -2.27 -4.66 -19.56
N GLY A 33 -2.51 -5.86 -19.03
CA GLY A 33 -1.49 -6.91 -18.91
C GLY A 33 -0.31 -6.58 -18.00
N SER A 34 -0.41 -5.54 -17.16
CA SER A 34 0.69 -5.08 -16.28
C SER A 34 1.18 -6.11 -15.25
N GLY A 35 0.41 -7.16 -14.97
CA GLY A 35 0.79 -8.22 -14.03
C GLY A 35 2.18 -8.83 -14.25
N ASP A 36 2.65 -8.92 -15.51
CA ASP A 36 3.98 -9.47 -15.82
C ASP A 36 5.15 -8.58 -15.35
N PHE A 37 4.89 -7.30 -15.06
CA PHE A 37 5.91 -6.41 -14.50
C PHE A 37 6.17 -6.71 -13.01
N LEU A 38 5.18 -7.19 -12.27
CA LEU A 38 5.29 -7.39 -10.83
C LEU A 38 6.48 -8.28 -10.44
N PRO A 39 6.63 -9.53 -10.94
CA PRO A 39 7.74 -10.39 -10.53
C PRO A 39 9.13 -9.89 -11.00
N GLN A 40 9.17 -9.04 -12.03
CA GLN A 40 10.40 -8.47 -12.58
C GLN A 40 10.85 -7.23 -11.80
N LEU A 41 9.91 -6.43 -11.33
CA LEU A 41 10.18 -5.20 -10.58
C LEU A 41 10.24 -5.44 -9.07
N SER A 42 9.67 -6.52 -8.56
CA SER A 42 9.73 -6.90 -7.15
C SER A 42 11.18 -7.00 -6.65
N GLY A 43 11.44 -6.42 -5.48
CA GLY A 43 12.77 -6.38 -4.89
C GLY A 43 12.85 -5.53 -3.62
N ALA A 44 14.03 -5.49 -3.02
CA ALA A 44 14.26 -4.70 -1.81
C ALA A 44 14.00 -3.21 -2.05
N ASN A 45 13.40 -2.53 -1.06
CA ASN A 45 13.05 -1.10 -1.11
C ASN A 45 12.13 -0.73 -2.30
N ARG A 46 11.32 -1.67 -2.80
CA ARG A 46 10.36 -1.41 -3.88
C ARG A 46 8.94 -1.69 -3.42
N VAL A 47 8.04 -0.80 -3.80
CA VAL A 47 6.59 -1.03 -3.77
C VAL A 47 6.15 -1.09 -5.22
N VAL A 48 5.69 -2.25 -5.67
CA VAL A 48 5.22 -2.46 -7.04
C VAL A 48 3.71 -2.60 -7.03
N MET A 49 3.03 -1.81 -7.83
CA MET A 49 1.59 -1.87 -8.03
C MET A 49 1.28 -2.13 -9.49
N THR A 50 0.45 -3.12 -9.77
CA THR A 50 -0.06 -3.40 -11.12
C THR A 50 -1.57 -3.23 -11.16
N ALA A 51 -2.09 -2.82 -12.31
CA ALA A 51 -3.54 -2.77 -12.53
C ALA A 51 -4.16 -4.16 -12.72
N THR A 52 -3.37 -5.11 -13.24
CA THR A 52 -3.81 -6.48 -13.50
C THR A 52 -2.96 -7.49 -12.73
N LYS A 53 -3.51 -8.69 -12.53
CA LYS A 53 -2.84 -9.83 -11.91
C LYS A 53 -1.97 -10.58 -12.93
N SER A 54 -2.37 -10.59 -14.19
CA SER A 54 -1.72 -11.37 -15.23
C SER A 54 -1.64 -10.60 -16.57
N PRO A 55 -0.83 -11.07 -17.53
CA PRO A 55 -0.74 -10.51 -18.88
C PRO A 55 -1.93 -10.89 -19.76
N SER A 56 -2.77 -11.84 -19.32
CA SER A 56 -3.98 -12.25 -20.03
C SER A 56 -5.13 -11.24 -19.86
N GLU A 57 -5.06 -10.35 -18.87
CA GLU A 57 -6.01 -9.26 -18.65
C GLU A 57 -5.71 -8.07 -19.57
N ARG A 58 -6.13 -8.19 -20.83
CA ARG A 58 -5.80 -7.23 -21.91
C ARG A 58 -6.80 -6.11 -22.12
N ASN A 59 -7.84 -6.04 -21.30
CA ASN A 59 -8.84 -4.98 -21.36
C ASN A 59 -8.26 -3.65 -20.91
N ALA A 60 -8.82 -2.55 -21.41
CA ALA A 60 -8.42 -1.21 -20.99
C ALA A 60 -8.61 -1.06 -19.47
N SER A 61 -7.53 -0.72 -18.77
CA SER A 61 -7.53 -0.53 -17.32
C SER A 61 -8.01 0.87 -16.96
N ILE A 62 -8.90 0.98 -15.97
CA ILE A 62 -9.27 2.27 -15.37
C ILE A 62 -8.47 2.59 -14.10
N PHE A 63 -7.64 1.66 -13.61
CA PHE A 63 -6.84 1.82 -12.39
C PHE A 63 -5.98 3.08 -12.40
N ALA A 64 -5.38 3.45 -13.54
CA ALA A 64 -4.56 4.67 -13.68
C ALA A 64 -5.29 5.94 -13.23
N SER A 65 -6.55 6.10 -13.65
CA SER A 65 -7.38 7.24 -13.25
C SER A 65 -7.69 7.23 -11.74
N ARG A 66 -7.86 6.02 -11.16
CA ARG A 66 -8.27 5.87 -9.76
C ARG A 66 -7.11 6.06 -8.80
N ILE A 67 -5.92 5.56 -9.14
CA ILE A 67 -4.71 5.77 -8.36
C ILE A 67 -4.26 7.24 -8.46
N SER A 68 -4.35 7.87 -9.64
CA SER A 68 -4.08 9.30 -9.78
C SER A 68 -5.00 10.14 -8.90
N ARG A 69 -6.31 9.84 -8.88
CA ARG A 69 -7.26 10.49 -7.95
C ARG A 69 -6.84 10.29 -6.49
N ALA A 70 -6.52 9.06 -6.10
CA ALA A 70 -6.11 8.73 -4.73
C ALA A 70 -4.90 9.55 -4.25
N LEU A 71 -3.95 9.80 -5.13
CA LEU A 71 -2.75 10.58 -4.84
C LEU A 71 -3.01 12.10 -4.76
N SER A 72 -4.04 12.57 -5.49
CA SER A 72 -4.38 13.99 -5.61
C SER A 72 -5.44 14.48 -4.62
N SER A 73 -6.23 13.58 -4.02
CA SER A 73 -7.29 13.94 -3.07
C SER A 73 -7.03 13.39 -1.66
N GLY A 74 -7.61 14.04 -0.64
CA GLY A 74 -7.61 13.54 0.74
C GLY A 74 -8.61 12.41 0.98
N ASP A 75 -9.32 11.93 -0.06
CA ASP A 75 -10.34 10.88 0.06
C ASP A 75 -9.70 9.51 0.39
N ALA A 76 -8.45 9.32 -0.04
CA ALA A 76 -7.72 8.08 0.17
C ALA A 76 -7.08 7.98 1.57
N ASP A 77 -6.96 9.09 2.29
CA ASP A 77 -6.48 9.12 3.68
C ASP A 77 -7.55 8.46 4.57
N ALA A 78 -7.38 7.15 4.80
CA ALA A 78 -8.35 6.30 5.47
C ALA A 78 -8.18 6.36 6.99
N ASP A 79 -6.95 6.50 7.46
CA ASP A 79 -6.66 6.64 8.89
C ASP A 79 -6.83 8.08 9.42
N LYS A 80 -6.96 9.05 8.52
CA LYS A 80 -7.13 10.49 8.78
C LYS A 80 -5.91 11.10 9.46
N ASP A 81 -4.72 10.67 9.09
CA ASP A 81 -3.47 11.22 9.62
C ASP A 81 -2.89 12.40 8.81
N GLY A 82 -3.61 12.81 7.77
CA GLY A 82 -3.30 14.00 6.97
C GLY A 82 -2.30 13.74 5.85
N ALA A 83 -1.97 12.47 5.57
CA ALA A 83 -1.19 12.09 4.40
C ALA A 83 -1.65 10.75 3.83
N VAL A 84 -1.71 10.65 2.50
CA VAL A 84 -2.04 9.40 1.82
C VAL A 84 -0.78 8.54 1.68
N SER A 85 -0.82 7.33 2.24
CA SER A 85 0.20 6.29 2.03
C SER A 85 0.03 5.56 0.69
N ALA A 86 1.08 4.89 0.22
CA ALA A 86 1.03 4.03 -0.97
C ALA A 86 0.03 2.87 -0.79
N LEU A 87 -0.06 2.31 0.41
CA LEU A 87 -1.05 1.28 0.73
C LEU A 87 -2.49 1.82 0.63
N GLU A 88 -2.74 3.01 1.18
CA GLU A 88 -4.05 3.65 1.12
C GLU A 88 -4.44 4.04 -0.30
N ALA A 89 -3.51 4.62 -1.06
CA ALA A 89 -3.73 4.95 -2.47
C ALA A 89 -4.13 3.71 -3.26
N TYR A 90 -3.41 2.61 -3.08
CA TYR A 90 -3.71 1.32 -3.71
C TYR A 90 -5.11 0.80 -3.33
N ARG A 91 -5.43 0.76 -2.03
CA ARG A 91 -6.72 0.27 -1.53
C ARG A 91 -7.89 1.12 -2.04
N PHE A 92 -7.74 2.44 -2.01
CA PHE A 92 -8.71 3.37 -2.55
C PHE A 92 -8.93 3.13 -4.05
N ALA A 93 -7.84 3.01 -4.81
CA ALA A 93 -7.90 2.79 -6.25
C ALA A 93 -8.60 1.46 -6.58
N LYS A 94 -8.19 0.36 -5.94
CA LYS A 94 -8.83 -0.97 -6.08
C LYS A 94 -10.34 -0.90 -5.78
N ALA A 95 -10.72 -0.30 -4.65
CA ALA A 95 -12.14 -0.17 -4.28
C ALA A 95 -12.92 0.71 -5.27
N ALA A 96 -12.31 1.76 -5.80
CA ALA A 96 -12.94 2.61 -6.81
C ALA A 96 -13.14 1.85 -8.13
N VAL A 97 -12.15 1.06 -8.57
CA VAL A 97 -12.28 0.19 -9.74
C VAL A 97 -13.44 -0.78 -9.55
N LEU A 98 -13.45 -1.54 -8.45
CA LEU A 98 -14.54 -2.48 -8.15
C LEU A 98 -15.93 -1.84 -8.21
N ARG A 99 -16.09 -0.67 -7.59
CA ARG A 99 -17.36 0.09 -7.62
C ARG A 99 -17.75 0.47 -9.04
N ALA A 100 -16.84 0.97 -9.85
CA ALA A 100 -17.17 1.39 -11.21
C ALA A 100 -17.63 0.25 -12.11
N TYR A 101 -17.02 -0.94 -12.00
CA TYR A 101 -17.50 -2.11 -12.72
C TYR A 101 -18.87 -2.56 -12.22
N ALA A 102 -19.11 -2.51 -10.91
CA ALA A 102 -20.41 -2.84 -10.32
C ALA A 102 -21.52 -1.87 -10.76
N ASP A 103 -21.26 -0.56 -10.70
CA ASP A 103 -22.19 0.50 -11.11
C ASP A 103 -22.57 0.37 -12.60
N ASP A 104 -21.58 0.06 -13.44
CA ASP A 104 -21.76 -0.17 -14.88
C ASP A 104 -22.36 -1.55 -15.21
N LYS A 105 -22.59 -2.42 -14.21
CA LYS A 105 -23.03 -3.82 -14.38
C LYS A 105 -22.10 -4.64 -15.30
N LYS A 106 -20.80 -4.39 -15.23
CA LYS A 106 -19.76 -5.09 -16.00
C LYS A 106 -19.02 -6.09 -15.14
N LEU A 107 -18.53 -7.16 -15.76
CA LEU A 107 -17.59 -8.09 -15.12
C LEU A 107 -16.25 -7.40 -14.89
N LEU A 108 -15.65 -7.63 -13.72
CA LEU A 108 -14.33 -7.10 -13.40
C LEU A 108 -13.27 -7.72 -14.33
N THR A 109 -12.56 -6.89 -15.09
CA THR A 109 -11.55 -7.35 -16.05
C THR A 109 -10.11 -6.98 -15.69
N GLU A 110 -9.91 -6.36 -14.53
CA GLU A 110 -8.60 -5.97 -14.00
C GLU A 110 -8.52 -6.28 -12.50
N HIS A 111 -7.50 -7.01 -12.08
CA HIS A 111 -7.30 -7.46 -10.71
C HIS A 111 -5.99 -6.89 -10.16
N ALA A 112 -6.03 -5.66 -9.66
CA ALA A 112 -4.85 -4.98 -9.14
C ALA A 112 -4.11 -5.82 -8.09
N GLN A 113 -2.78 -5.74 -8.11
CA GLN A 113 -1.88 -6.41 -7.18
C GLN A 113 -0.87 -5.42 -6.61
N LEU A 114 -0.40 -5.69 -5.39
CA LEU A 114 0.70 -4.98 -4.75
C LEU A 114 1.72 -5.98 -4.20
N ASP A 115 3.00 -5.73 -4.46
CA ASP A 115 4.15 -6.42 -3.86
C ASP A 115 5.06 -5.37 -3.22
N ASP A 116 5.39 -5.54 -1.94
CA ASP A 116 6.32 -4.64 -1.26
C ASP A 116 7.32 -5.34 -0.33
N ASN A 117 7.32 -6.67 -0.36
CA ASN A 117 8.21 -7.53 0.42
C ASN A 117 9.32 -8.16 -0.43
N GLY A 118 9.27 -8.05 -1.76
CA GLY A 118 10.28 -8.59 -2.66
C GLY A 118 10.14 -10.09 -2.98
N ASP A 119 9.01 -10.73 -2.64
CA ASP A 119 8.81 -12.17 -2.84
C ASP A 119 8.30 -12.54 -4.26
N LYS A 120 8.01 -11.53 -5.08
CA LYS A 120 7.51 -11.63 -6.47
C LYS A 120 6.07 -12.12 -6.57
N VAL A 121 5.34 -12.15 -5.46
CA VAL A 121 3.97 -12.63 -5.35
C VAL A 121 3.07 -11.47 -4.95
N GLY A 122 2.41 -10.89 -5.93
CA GLY A 122 1.47 -9.80 -5.70
C GLY A 122 0.28 -10.22 -4.84
N SER A 123 -0.13 -9.30 -3.96
CA SER A 123 -1.32 -9.42 -3.12
C SER A 123 -2.43 -8.49 -3.58
N ALA A 124 -3.65 -9.04 -3.71
CA ALA A 124 -4.83 -8.24 -3.96
C ALA A 124 -5.23 -7.43 -2.71
N ASP A 125 -4.98 -7.96 -1.51
CA ASP A 125 -5.41 -7.41 -0.23
C ASP A 125 -4.21 -7.20 0.72
N PRO A 126 -3.25 -6.33 0.33
CA PRO A 126 -2.06 -6.04 1.12
C PRO A 126 -2.45 -5.47 2.48
N GLY A 127 -1.70 -5.84 3.51
CA GLY A 127 -1.92 -5.45 4.90
C GLY A 127 -3.09 -6.18 5.58
N VAL A 128 -3.67 -7.19 4.95
CA VAL A 128 -4.67 -8.10 5.54
C VAL A 128 -4.14 -9.53 5.48
N ALA A 129 -4.17 -10.25 6.60
CA ALA A 129 -3.72 -11.64 6.63
C ALA A 129 -4.55 -12.49 5.63
N PRO A 130 -3.93 -13.41 4.87
CA PRO A 130 -2.57 -13.93 5.03
C PRO A 130 -1.47 -13.17 4.27
N SER A 131 -1.77 -12.05 3.60
CA SER A 131 -0.75 -11.29 2.88
C SER A 131 0.34 -10.76 3.81
N LEU A 132 1.59 -10.88 3.36
CA LEU A 132 2.77 -10.31 4.01
C LEU A 132 3.13 -8.93 3.44
N ASP A 133 2.43 -8.49 2.39
CA ASP A 133 2.59 -7.17 1.79
C ASP A 133 1.91 -6.07 2.60
N GLY A 134 2.28 -4.83 2.30
CA GLY A 134 1.67 -3.60 2.78
C GLY A 134 2.47 -2.90 3.87
N ALA A 135 3.52 -3.53 4.41
CA ALA A 135 4.33 -2.96 5.49
C ALA A 135 5.23 -1.80 5.00
N LEU A 136 5.81 -1.92 3.81
CA LEU A 136 6.59 -0.82 3.21
C LEU A 136 5.65 0.22 2.59
N ALA A 137 4.63 -0.21 1.86
CA ALA A 137 3.64 0.65 1.22
C ALA A 137 2.86 1.52 2.22
N GLY A 138 2.59 1.02 3.43
CA GLY A 138 1.94 1.81 4.49
C GLY A 138 2.83 2.92 5.06
N ARG A 139 4.16 2.82 4.94
CA ARG A 139 5.10 3.79 5.48
C ARG A 139 5.43 4.92 4.50
N ILE A 140 5.28 4.68 3.21
CA ILE A 140 5.59 5.66 2.16
C ILE A 140 4.37 6.54 1.92
N THR A 141 4.50 7.84 2.20
CA THR A 141 3.46 8.84 1.93
C THR A 141 3.89 9.79 0.82
N PHE A 142 2.95 10.20 -0.03
CA PHE A 142 3.24 11.09 -1.17
C PHE A 142 3.12 12.57 -0.83
N GLN A 143 2.47 12.88 0.29
CA GLN A 143 2.33 14.23 0.81
C GLN A 143 3.29 14.41 1.99
N ARG A 144 3.85 15.62 2.11
CA ARG A 144 4.62 15.98 3.30
C ARG A 144 3.63 16.09 4.46
N ARG A 145 3.65 15.14 5.39
CA ARG A 145 2.93 15.28 6.66
C ARG A 145 3.30 16.64 7.25
N ALA A 146 2.31 17.44 7.62
CA ALA A 146 2.57 18.53 8.53
C ALA A 146 3.06 17.88 9.83
N GLU A 147 4.37 17.90 10.07
CA GLU A 147 4.91 17.39 11.32
C GLU A 147 4.33 18.24 12.45
N SER A 148 3.57 17.59 13.32
CA SER A 148 3.09 18.26 14.52
C SER A 148 4.28 18.55 15.41
N THR A 149 4.45 19.81 15.81
CA THR A 149 5.45 20.21 16.80
C THR A 149 4.98 19.95 18.23
N ASP A 150 3.75 19.44 18.44
CA ASP A 150 3.24 19.07 19.75
C ASP A 150 3.97 17.79 20.24
N PRO A 151 4.73 17.86 21.36
CA PRO A 151 5.46 16.71 21.89
C PRO A 151 4.57 15.48 22.16
N ARG A 152 3.29 15.69 22.48
CA ARG A 152 2.33 14.61 22.74
C ARG A 152 2.00 13.83 21.47
N ILE A 153 1.79 14.55 20.36
CA ILE A 153 1.53 13.92 19.05
C ILE A 153 2.78 13.17 18.59
N VAL A 154 3.97 13.76 18.77
CA VAL A 154 5.25 13.12 18.41
C VAL A 154 5.43 11.80 19.18
N ALA A 155 5.17 11.80 20.49
CA ALA A 155 5.27 10.59 21.31
C ALA A 155 4.27 9.51 20.87
N LEU A 156 2.99 9.87 20.67
CA LEU A 156 1.96 8.94 20.22
C LEU A 156 2.25 8.36 18.82
N MET A 157 2.81 9.17 17.91
CA MET A 157 3.25 8.70 16.60
C MET A 157 4.39 7.69 16.71
N ALA A 158 5.36 7.91 17.60
CA ALA A 158 6.45 6.97 17.84
C ALA A 158 5.94 5.65 18.43
N GLU A 159 5.02 5.70 19.40
CA GLU A 159 4.36 4.51 19.96
C GLU A 159 3.59 3.73 18.90
N ARG A 160 2.78 4.43 18.08
CA ARG A 160 2.01 3.81 16.99
C ARG A 160 2.92 3.06 16.03
N ARG A 161 4.03 3.66 15.60
CA ARG A 161 5.02 3.03 14.72
C ARG A 161 5.66 1.79 15.34
N ALA A 162 5.94 1.82 16.65
CA ALA A 162 6.48 0.66 17.35
C ALA A 162 5.48 -0.51 17.36
N LEU A 163 4.20 -0.23 17.62
CA LEU A 163 3.12 -1.22 17.60
C LEU A 163 2.90 -1.81 16.18
N GLU A 164 2.93 -0.98 15.15
CA GLU A 164 2.85 -1.42 13.74
C GLU A 164 4.02 -2.35 13.37
N SER A 165 5.24 -2.04 13.84
CA SER A 165 6.40 -2.91 13.67
C SER A 165 6.21 -4.26 14.38
N GLN A 166 5.63 -4.28 15.58
CA GLN A 166 5.32 -5.52 16.29
C GLN A 166 4.25 -6.33 15.55
N LEU A 167 3.21 -5.68 15.03
CA LEU A 167 2.16 -6.33 14.23
C LEU A 167 2.74 -6.98 12.97
N SER A 168 3.64 -6.28 12.26
CA SER A 168 4.37 -6.86 11.13
C SER A 168 5.17 -8.10 11.53
N GLY A 169 5.89 -8.03 12.66
CA GLY A 169 6.67 -9.15 13.19
C GLY A 169 5.82 -10.33 13.68
N LEU A 170 4.60 -10.08 14.16
CA LEU A 170 3.64 -11.12 14.52
C LEU A 170 3.11 -11.83 13.27
N ARG A 171 2.71 -11.07 12.24
CA ARG A 171 2.22 -11.60 10.96
C ARG A 171 3.25 -12.50 10.27
N ALA A 172 4.52 -12.09 10.28
CA ALA A 172 5.61 -12.88 9.72
C ALA A 172 5.81 -14.25 10.42
N ARG A 173 5.41 -14.35 11.69
CA ARG A 173 5.56 -15.58 12.50
C ARG A 173 4.30 -16.43 12.58
N LYS A 174 3.19 -16.03 11.92
CA LYS A 174 1.89 -16.73 11.98
C LYS A 174 1.99 -18.24 11.77
N ALA A 175 2.78 -18.69 10.79
CA ALA A 175 2.94 -20.12 10.48
C ALA A 175 3.61 -20.94 11.60
N SER A 176 4.28 -20.27 12.55
CA SER A 176 5.03 -20.86 13.66
C SER A 176 4.42 -20.57 15.03
N THR A 177 3.28 -19.89 15.09
CA THR A 177 2.61 -19.49 16.35
C THR A 177 1.33 -20.30 16.54
N ASP A 178 1.02 -20.66 17.78
CA ASP A 178 -0.28 -21.24 18.14
C ASP A 178 -1.42 -20.30 17.69
N SER A 179 -2.48 -20.86 17.08
CA SER A 179 -3.56 -20.06 16.48
C SER A 179 -4.29 -19.18 17.50
N THR A 180 -4.48 -19.68 18.73
CA THR A 180 -5.20 -18.95 19.79
C THR A 180 -4.34 -17.83 20.33
N ALA A 181 -3.05 -18.11 20.55
CA ALA A 181 -2.08 -17.09 20.97
C ALA A 181 -1.93 -16.00 19.90
N TYR A 182 -1.85 -16.39 18.63
CA TYR A 182 -1.74 -15.47 17.50
C TYR A 182 -2.94 -14.52 17.41
N GLU A 183 -4.17 -15.04 17.50
CA GLU A 183 -5.39 -14.23 17.41
C GLU A 183 -5.49 -13.22 18.56
N ARG A 184 -5.18 -13.65 19.78
CA ARG A 184 -5.15 -12.78 20.96
C ARG A 184 -4.12 -11.66 20.82
N ASP A 185 -2.90 -11.98 20.41
CA ASP A 185 -1.84 -10.99 20.24
C ASP A 185 -2.15 -10.03 19.09
N LEU A 186 -2.75 -10.54 18.01
CA LEU A 186 -3.21 -9.74 16.88
C LEU A 186 -4.29 -8.74 17.31
N GLU A 187 -5.32 -9.20 18.03
CA GLU A 187 -6.38 -8.34 18.54
C GLU A 187 -5.82 -7.23 19.44
N ASN A 188 -4.97 -7.59 20.40
CA ASN A 188 -4.35 -6.64 21.31
C ASN A 188 -3.55 -5.56 20.56
N LEU A 189 -2.73 -5.95 19.58
CA LEU A 189 -1.95 -4.99 18.79
C LEU A 189 -2.85 -4.07 17.97
N LEU A 190 -3.88 -4.60 17.31
CA LEU A 190 -4.83 -3.79 16.53
C LEU A 190 -5.59 -2.80 17.40
N LEU A 191 -6.02 -3.20 18.60
CA LEU A 191 -6.68 -2.32 19.56
C LEU A 191 -5.75 -1.20 20.04
N GLU A 192 -4.51 -1.53 20.40
CA GLU A 192 -3.54 -0.54 20.88
C GLU A 192 -3.18 0.48 19.79
N ILE A 193 -3.04 0.04 18.54
CA ILE A 193 -2.84 0.92 17.37
C ILE A 193 -4.05 1.86 17.20
N ALA A 194 -5.28 1.31 17.23
CA ALA A 194 -6.50 2.09 17.08
C ALA A 194 -6.63 3.18 18.17
N LYS A 195 -6.25 2.87 19.42
CA LYS A 195 -6.21 3.84 20.53
C LYS A 195 -5.23 4.98 20.26
N ARG A 196 -3.99 4.71 19.81
CA ARG A 196 -3.02 5.79 19.50
C ARG A 196 -3.50 6.66 18.35
N THR A 197 -4.04 6.05 17.29
CA THR A 197 -4.61 6.80 16.16
C THR A 197 -5.75 7.72 16.61
N ARG A 198 -6.65 7.24 17.49
CA ARG A 198 -7.71 8.06 18.06
C ARG A 198 -7.16 9.20 18.91
N ALA A 199 -6.17 8.95 19.76
CA ALA A 199 -5.57 9.96 20.63
C ALA A 199 -4.87 11.08 19.81
N ILE A 200 -4.11 10.71 18.78
CA ILE A 200 -3.49 11.67 17.84
C ILE A 200 -4.56 12.57 17.22
N ARG A 201 -5.65 11.97 16.73
CA ARG A 201 -6.77 12.70 16.12
C ARG A 201 -7.43 13.67 17.09
N LEU A 202 -7.67 13.26 18.33
CA LEU A 202 -8.28 14.12 19.35
C LEU A 202 -7.42 15.37 19.60
N ILE A 203 -6.11 15.19 19.76
CA ILE A 203 -5.18 16.31 19.99
C ILE A 203 -5.13 17.24 18.77
N GLN A 204 -5.11 16.68 17.54
CA GLN A 204 -5.13 17.48 16.30
C GLN A 204 -6.42 18.30 16.14
N GLN A 205 -7.53 17.84 16.71
CA GLN A 205 -8.82 18.56 16.69
C GLN A 205 -8.99 19.52 17.88
N GLY A 206 -7.95 19.72 18.71
CA GLY A 206 -7.99 20.60 19.88
C GLY A 206 -8.63 19.98 21.13
N GLY A 207 -8.86 18.66 21.14
CA GLY A 207 -9.37 17.92 22.29
C GLY A 207 -8.27 17.43 23.24
N THR A 208 -8.66 17.11 24.47
CA THR A 208 -7.83 16.35 25.43
C THR A 208 -7.91 14.85 25.11
N PRO A 209 -6.80 14.09 25.28
CA PRO A 209 -6.71 12.68 24.91
C PRO A 209 -7.62 11.75 25.74
#